data_AF-A0A6L8KFK8-F1
#
_entry.id   AF-A0A6L8KFK8-F1
#
_cell.length_a   1.000
_cell.length_b   1.000
_cell.length_c   1.000
_cell.angle_alpha   90.00
_cell.angle_beta   90.00
_cell.angle_gamma   90.00
#
_symmetry.space_group_name_H-M   'P 1'
#
loop_
_entity.id
_entity.type
_entity.pdbx_description
1 polymer ?
#
loop_
_entity_poly.entity_id
_entity_poly.type
_entity_poly.pdbx_seq_one_letter_code
_entity_poly.pdbx_strand_id
1 'polypeptide(L)'
;MITSTTKFELRAALQSELRLGPIRDGLRGYPSAFLMTHGALLPSLIPSEHHRLPMMVISSLRITDQWLGTISGAELTLDGCRAGFDSSPYLAWPGQGGTVAISAYDVDQAIGESSGVRQVLVLWLAETQALLGWLDTDKEFQDLLYVASRSRYLSRFVPDVEYVAAKKALFPVLLSADEEVLIGSEGEPMYVARKVEFAV
;
A
#
# COMPACT_ATOMS: atom_id res chain seq x y z
N MET A 1 -5.03 8.68 -8.65
CA MET A 1 -5.16 7.91 -9.92
C MET A 1 -3.75 7.64 -10.47
N ILE A 2 -3.46 6.50 -11.14
CA ILE A 2 -2.11 6.24 -11.71
C ILE A 2 -2.09 6.77 -13.14
N THR A 3 -1.21 7.73 -13.43
CA THR A 3 -1.19 8.46 -14.71
C THR A 3 -0.12 7.97 -15.70
N SER A 4 0.91 7.27 -15.23
CA SER A 4 1.90 6.57 -16.05
C SER A 4 2.61 5.50 -15.23
N THR A 5 3.16 4.47 -15.89
CA THR A 5 4.02 3.50 -15.23
C THR A 5 5.26 3.16 -16.05
N THR A 6 6.36 2.88 -15.37
CA THR A 6 7.63 2.43 -15.95
C THR A 6 7.99 1.08 -15.34
N LYS A 7 8.18 0.06 -16.18
CA LYS A 7 8.60 -1.28 -15.76
C LYS A 7 10.11 -1.44 -15.91
N PHE A 8 10.71 -2.12 -14.94
CA PHE A 8 12.13 -2.45 -14.92
C PHE A 8 12.31 -3.95 -14.67
N GLU A 9 13.33 -4.55 -15.29
CA GLU A 9 13.86 -5.80 -14.78
C GLU A 9 14.58 -5.54 -13.45
N LEU A 10 14.17 -6.22 -12.39
CA LEU A 10 14.68 -5.99 -11.04
C LEU A 10 16.19 -6.24 -10.97
N ARG A 11 16.70 -7.24 -11.71
CA ARG A 11 18.13 -7.51 -11.77
C ARG A 11 18.92 -6.32 -12.32
N ALA A 12 18.45 -5.70 -13.40
CA ALA A 12 19.08 -4.52 -13.98
C ALA A 12 18.99 -3.32 -13.03
N ALA A 13 17.83 -3.11 -12.41
CA ALA A 13 17.63 -2.03 -11.43
C ALA A 13 18.55 -2.17 -10.21
N LEU A 14 18.78 -3.38 -9.71
CA LEU A 14 19.70 -3.63 -8.59
C LEU A 14 21.17 -3.43 -8.97
N GLN A 15 21.52 -3.62 -10.25
CA GLN A 15 22.87 -3.36 -10.75
C GLN A 15 23.12 -1.87 -10.92
N SER A 16 22.14 -1.12 -11.40
CA SER A 16 22.26 0.33 -11.61
C SER A 16 22.07 1.13 -10.32
N GLU A 17 21.27 0.64 -9.37
CA GLU A 17 20.95 1.31 -8.12
C GLU A 17 21.21 0.38 -6.91
N LEU A 18 22.45 0.40 -6.43
CA LEU A 18 22.93 -0.50 -5.36
C LEU A 18 22.14 -0.35 -4.05
N ARG A 19 21.55 0.83 -3.78
CA ARG A 19 20.76 1.09 -2.58
C ARG A 19 19.43 0.34 -2.56
N LEU A 20 18.93 -0.07 -3.73
CA LEU A 20 17.67 -0.81 -3.84
C LEU A 20 17.77 -2.20 -3.20
N GLY A 21 18.96 -2.82 -3.21
CA GLY A 21 19.17 -4.17 -2.64
C GLY A 21 18.83 -4.24 -1.15
N PRO A 22 19.50 -3.46 -0.29
CA PRO A 22 19.19 -3.41 1.14
C PRO A 22 17.72 -3.07 1.45
N ILE A 23 17.12 -2.14 0.70
CA ILE A 23 15.70 -1.77 0.87
C ILE A 23 14.80 -2.97 0.57
N ARG A 24 15.01 -3.62 -0.57
CA ARG A 24 14.24 -4.81 -0.98
C ARG A 24 14.36 -5.91 0.07
N ASP A 25 15.59 -6.21 0.48
CA ASP A 25 15.85 -7.32 1.40
C ASP A 25 15.27 -7.04 2.79
N GLY A 26 15.32 -5.78 3.25
CA GLY A 26 14.67 -5.35 4.48
C GLY A 26 13.15 -5.43 4.44
N LEU A 27 12.52 -5.03 3.31
CA LEU A 27 11.07 -5.15 3.13
C LEU A 27 10.62 -6.61 3.03
N ARG A 28 11.38 -7.46 2.32
CA ARG A 28 11.09 -8.91 2.18
C ARG A 28 11.29 -9.71 3.46
N GLY A 29 11.85 -9.11 4.51
CA GLY A 29 11.81 -9.68 5.85
C GLY A 29 10.40 -9.83 6.42
N TYR A 30 9.40 -9.19 5.79
CA TYR A 30 8.00 -9.22 6.19
C TYR A 30 7.11 -9.78 5.07
N PRO A 31 5.95 -10.39 5.38
CA PRO A 31 5.01 -10.87 4.36
C PRO A 31 4.47 -9.77 3.45
N SER A 32 4.22 -8.57 4.01
CA SER A 32 3.76 -7.39 3.30
C SER A 32 4.29 -6.15 4.01
N ALA A 33 5.06 -5.32 3.32
CA ALA A 33 5.69 -4.14 3.90
C ALA A 33 5.88 -3.01 2.88
N PHE A 34 6.00 -1.80 3.40
CA PHE A 34 6.35 -0.63 2.61
C PHE A 34 7.31 0.31 3.36
N LEU A 35 8.02 1.13 2.60
CA LEU A 35 8.87 2.21 3.07
C LEU A 35 8.37 3.53 2.50
N MET A 36 8.25 4.55 3.34
CA MET A 36 8.15 5.94 2.90
C MET A 36 9.53 6.60 2.90
N THR A 37 9.86 7.27 1.82
CA THR A 37 11.15 7.96 1.62
C THR A 37 10.99 9.04 0.55
N HIS A 38 12.08 9.52 -0.05
CA HIS A 38 12.09 10.47 -1.16
C HIS A 38 12.77 9.90 -2.40
N GLY A 39 12.43 10.41 -3.57
CA GLY A 39 13.03 9.99 -4.85
C GLY A 39 14.56 10.05 -4.87
N ALA A 40 15.16 10.99 -4.13
CA ALA A 40 16.62 11.13 -3.98
C ALA A 40 17.32 9.89 -3.37
N LEU A 41 16.57 8.99 -2.73
CA LEU A 41 17.14 7.75 -2.21
C LEU A 41 17.62 6.84 -3.34
N LEU A 42 16.95 6.86 -4.50
CA LEU A 42 17.22 6.01 -5.66
C LEU A 42 17.53 6.86 -6.92
N PRO A 43 18.60 7.67 -6.89
CA PRO A 43 18.86 8.68 -7.92
C PRO A 43 19.16 8.12 -9.30
N SER A 44 19.54 6.84 -9.43
CA SER A 44 19.77 6.18 -10.72
C SER A 44 18.48 5.65 -11.36
N LEU A 45 17.40 5.50 -10.58
CA LEU A 45 16.08 5.09 -11.06
C LEU A 45 15.11 6.26 -11.20
N ILE A 46 15.29 7.29 -10.37
CA ILE A 46 14.40 8.44 -10.29
C ILE A 46 15.06 9.67 -10.95
N PRO A 47 14.42 10.29 -11.96
CA PRO A 47 14.90 11.53 -12.55
C PRO A 47 15.10 12.65 -11.51
N SER A 48 16.08 13.52 -11.75
CA SER A 48 16.50 14.58 -10.82
C SER A 48 15.38 15.53 -10.40
N GLU A 49 14.46 15.82 -11.30
CA GLU A 49 13.27 16.65 -11.11
C GLU A 49 12.28 16.05 -10.10
N HIS A 50 12.39 14.75 -9.81
CA HIS A 50 11.52 14.01 -8.90
C HIS A 50 12.22 13.62 -7.60
N HIS A 51 13.48 14.01 -7.39
CA HIS A 51 14.26 13.67 -6.19
C HIS A 51 13.64 14.17 -4.89
N ARG A 52 12.90 15.28 -4.94
CA ARG A 52 12.23 15.87 -3.77
C ARG A 52 10.84 15.30 -3.51
N LEU A 53 10.31 14.47 -4.41
CA LEU A 53 8.98 13.92 -4.23
C LEU A 53 9.02 12.78 -3.21
N PRO A 54 8.00 12.68 -2.34
CA PRO A 54 7.82 11.50 -1.50
C PRO A 54 7.67 10.27 -2.39
N MET A 55 8.26 9.18 -1.94
CA MET A 55 8.28 7.89 -2.62
C MET A 55 7.89 6.80 -1.65
N MET A 56 6.98 5.94 -2.09
CA MET A 56 6.55 4.74 -1.41
C MET A 56 7.18 3.54 -2.12
N VAL A 57 7.99 2.75 -1.42
CA VAL A 57 8.54 1.49 -1.93
C VAL A 57 7.78 0.34 -1.29
N ILE A 58 7.13 -0.50 -2.09
CA ILE A 58 6.23 -1.56 -1.61
C ILE A 58 6.81 -2.91 -2.01
N SER A 59 6.86 -3.85 -1.05
CA SER A 59 7.15 -5.26 -1.33
C SER A 59 6.21 -6.15 -0.52
N SER A 60 5.64 -7.14 -1.20
CA SER A 60 4.74 -8.11 -0.58
C SER A 60 4.90 -9.44 -1.31
N LEU A 61 4.77 -10.54 -0.59
CA LEU A 61 4.76 -11.89 -1.17
C LEU A 61 3.60 -12.08 -2.17
N ARG A 62 2.60 -11.19 -2.14
CA ARG A 62 1.45 -11.20 -3.06
C ARG A 62 1.72 -10.43 -4.36
N ILE A 63 2.72 -9.57 -4.38
CA ILE A 63 3.11 -8.80 -5.57
C ILE A 63 3.96 -9.70 -6.45
N THR A 64 3.30 -10.46 -7.32
CA THR A 64 3.96 -11.27 -8.35
C THR A 64 4.22 -10.44 -9.61
N ASP A 65 5.09 -10.92 -10.49
CA ASP A 65 5.35 -10.25 -11.78
C ASP A 65 4.07 -10.16 -12.64
N GLN A 66 3.18 -11.16 -12.53
CA GLN A 66 1.86 -11.15 -13.19
C GLN A 66 0.95 -10.09 -12.57
N TRP A 67 0.95 -9.97 -11.25
CA TRP A 67 0.12 -9.00 -10.53
C TRP A 67 0.49 -7.55 -10.92
N LEU A 68 1.78 -7.23 -11.10
CA LEU A 68 2.25 -5.95 -11.64
C LEU A 68 1.72 -5.65 -13.06
N GLY A 69 1.32 -6.66 -13.82
CA GLY A 69 0.64 -6.52 -15.10
C GLY A 69 -0.81 -6.03 -14.99
N THR A 70 -1.41 -6.17 -13.81
CA THR A 70 -2.85 -5.98 -13.57
C THR A 70 -3.18 -4.87 -12.57
N ILE A 71 -2.15 -4.23 -12.01
CA ILE A 71 -2.32 -3.15 -11.03
C ILE A 71 -3.24 -2.08 -11.62
N SER A 72 -4.32 -1.77 -10.90
CA SER A 72 -5.16 -0.62 -11.17
C SER A 72 -4.73 0.57 -10.30
N GLY A 73 -5.39 1.72 -10.49
CA GLY A 73 -5.23 2.86 -9.61
C GLY A 73 -5.53 2.49 -8.15
N ALA A 74 -4.88 3.19 -7.22
CA ALA A 74 -5.18 3.05 -5.81
C ALA A 74 -6.62 3.49 -5.50
N GLU A 75 -7.32 2.73 -4.67
CA GLU A 75 -8.66 3.04 -4.18
C GLU A 75 -8.60 3.29 -2.67
N LEU A 76 -9.27 4.34 -2.19
CA LEU A 76 -9.42 4.53 -0.76
C LEU A 76 -10.59 3.70 -0.25
N THR A 77 -10.33 2.88 0.76
CA THR A 77 -11.31 1.96 1.32
C THR A 77 -11.33 2.05 2.84
N LEU A 78 -12.46 1.65 3.44
CA LEU A 78 -12.63 1.55 4.88
C LEU A 78 -12.70 0.07 5.24
N ASP A 79 -11.90 -0.34 6.20
CA ASP A 79 -11.92 -1.71 6.69
C ASP A 79 -12.07 -1.73 8.22
N GLY A 80 -12.93 -2.65 8.69
CA GLY A 80 -13.30 -2.84 10.09
C GLY A 80 -12.52 -3.97 10.78
N CYS A 81 -11.43 -4.45 10.20
CA CYS A 81 -10.72 -5.65 10.64
C CYS A 81 -9.95 -5.54 11.98
N ARG A 82 -9.92 -4.39 12.66
CA ARG A 82 -9.31 -4.33 14.00
C ARG A 82 -10.30 -4.95 15.00
N ALA A 83 -9.88 -6.01 15.69
CA ALA A 83 -10.64 -6.64 16.77
C ALA A 83 -11.00 -5.61 17.86
N GLY A 84 -12.14 -4.93 17.70
CA GLY A 84 -12.45 -3.71 18.45
C GLY A 84 -13.49 -2.78 17.82
N PHE A 85 -14.05 -3.09 16.64
CA PHE A 85 -15.16 -2.35 16.00
C PHE A 85 -14.78 -0.97 15.41
N ASP A 86 -13.50 -0.61 15.41
CA ASP A 86 -13.01 0.62 14.81
C ASP A 86 -12.74 0.43 13.31
N SER A 87 -13.39 1.25 12.48
CA SER A 87 -13.09 1.32 11.04
C SER A 87 -11.84 2.15 10.80
N SER A 88 -10.89 1.63 10.02
CA SER A 88 -9.68 2.35 9.61
C SER A 88 -9.64 2.58 8.10
N PRO A 89 -9.12 3.73 7.63
CA PRO A 89 -8.94 4.00 6.22
C PRO A 89 -7.65 3.39 5.68
N TYR A 90 -7.76 2.79 4.50
CA TYR A 90 -6.65 2.19 3.79
C TYR A 90 -6.62 2.63 2.34
N LEU A 91 -5.42 2.79 1.81
CA LEU A 91 -5.18 2.90 0.38
C LEU A 91 -4.92 1.49 -0.16
N ALA A 92 -5.82 0.99 -1.00
CA ALA A 92 -5.82 -0.36 -1.51
C ALA A 92 -5.54 -0.40 -3.01
N TRP A 93 -4.70 -1.34 -3.43
CA TRP A 93 -4.46 -1.67 -4.82
C TRP A 93 -4.99 -3.07 -5.06
N PRO A 94 -6.15 -3.23 -5.72
CA PRO A 94 -6.60 -4.53 -6.16
C PRO A 94 -5.78 -4.96 -7.38
N GLY A 95 -5.55 -6.26 -7.49
CA GLY A 95 -5.01 -6.87 -8.70
C GLY A 95 -5.40 -8.34 -8.79
N GLN A 96 -4.87 -9.05 -9.78
CA GLN A 96 -5.27 -10.43 -10.01
C GLN A 96 -4.82 -11.35 -8.85
N GLY A 97 -5.78 -11.90 -8.12
CA GLY A 97 -5.51 -12.85 -7.03
C GLY A 97 -5.28 -12.21 -5.66
N GLY A 98 -5.48 -10.90 -5.51
CA GLY A 98 -5.54 -10.27 -4.18
C GLY A 98 -5.34 -8.77 -4.18
N THR A 99 -5.40 -8.22 -2.97
CA THR A 99 -5.24 -6.78 -2.69
C THR A 99 -4.00 -6.54 -1.84
N VAL A 100 -3.33 -5.41 -2.06
CA VAL A 100 -2.35 -4.84 -1.14
C VAL A 100 -2.94 -3.56 -0.58
N ALA A 101 -3.00 -3.44 0.74
CA ALA A 101 -3.51 -2.25 1.42
C ALA A 101 -2.41 -1.59 2.25
N ILE A 102 -2.40 -0.26 2.34
CA ILE A 102 -1.52 0.52 3.21
C ILE A 102 -2.40 1.44 4.05
N SER A 103 -2.05 1.64 5.33
CA SER A 103 -2.79 2.58 6.17
C SER A 103 -2.76 3.98 5.55
N ALA A 104 -3.93 4.56 5.35
CA ALA A 104 -4.02 5.88 4.77
C ALA A 104 -3.38 6.97 5.66
N TYR A 105 -3.29 6.71 6.98
CA TYR A 105 -2.62 7.59 7.94
C TYR A 105 -1.10 7.63 7.76
N ASP A 106 -0.47 6.48 7.53
CA ASP A 106 0.96 6.44 7.30
C ASP A 106 1.36 7.22 6.05
N VAL A 107 0.48 7.17 5.04
CA VAL A 107 0.64 7.91 3.78
C VAL A 107 0.39 9.41 4.00
N ASP A 108 -0.69 9.78 4.69
CA ASP A 108 -1.02 11.17 5.00
C ASP A 108 0.07 11.85 5.83
N GLN A 109 0.59 11.20 6.88
CA GLN A 109 1.68 11.72 7.69
C GLN A 109 2.93 12.01 6.83
N ALA A 110 3.31 11.07 5.96
CA ALA A 110 4.46 11.23 5.08
C ALA A 110 4.27 12.32 4.02
N ILE A 111 3.04 12.51 3.52
CA ILE A 111 2.70 13.61 2.60
C ILE A 111 2.67 14.96 3.34
N GLY A 112 2.17 15.01 4.57
CA GLY A 112 2.05 16.23 5.37
C GLY A 112 3.40 16.90 5.67
N GLU A 113 4.46 16.10 5.77
CA GLU A 113 5.85 16.58 5.88
C GLU A 113 6.35 17.24 4.58
N SER A 114 5.69 16.96 3.46
CA SER A 114 6.02 17.43 2.11
C SER A 114 4.98 18.45 1.61
N SER A 115 5.03 19.68 2.12
CA SER A 115 4.03 20.72 1.84
C SER A 115 3.83 20.97 0.33
N GLY A 116 2.59 20.88 -0.14
CA GLY A 116 2.21 21.25 -1.52
C GLY A 116 2.48 20.18 -2.58
N VAL A 117 2.87 18.97 -2.18
CA VAL A 117 3.04 17.85 -3.11
C VAL A 117 1.69 17.35 -3.60
N ARG A 118 1.58 17.19 -4.94
CA ARG A 118 0.38 16.67 -5.61
C ARG A 118 0.52 15.22 -6.07
N GLN A 119 1.71 14.64 -5.94
CA GLN A 119 2.02 13.30 -6.43
C GLN A 119 3.05 12.61 -5.54
N VAL A 120 2.80 11.33 -5.27
CA VAL A 120 3.74 10.42 -4.59
C VAL A 120 4.23 9.42 -5.62
N LEU A 121 5.54 9.18 -5.67
CA LEU A 121 6.12 8.08 -6.46
C LEU A 121 5.78 6.76 -5.78
N VAL A 122 5.38 5.74 -6.54
CA VAL A 122 5.12 4.40 -5.99
C VAL A 122 5.97 3.37 -6.73
N LEU A 123 6.90 2.73 -6.02
CA LEU A 123 7.78 1.69 -6.54
C LEU A 123 7.37 0.33 -5.97
N TRP A 124 6.74 -0.50 -6.79
CA TRP A 124 6.43 -1.89 -6.45
C TRP A 124 7.59 -2.81 -6.81
N LEU A 125 7.97 -3.67 -5.87
CA LEU A 125 9.03 -4.67 -6.04
C LEU A 125 8.44 -6.08 -5.99
N ALA A 126 8.40 -6.73 -7.15
CA ALA A 126 8.02 -8.13 -7.31
C ALA A 126 9.25 -9.06 -7.25
N GLU A 127 9.14 -10.28 -7.76
CA GLU A 127 10.20 -11.28 -7.76
C GLU A 127 11.34 -10.93 -8.72
N THR A 128 10.98 -10.68 -9.98
CA THR A 128 11.96 -10.39 -11.05
C THR A 128 11.74 -9.02 -11.69
N GLN A 129 10.64 -8.35 -11.38
CA GLN A 129 10.29 -7.05 -11.92
C GLN A 129 10.11 -5.97 -10.84
N ALA A 130 10.28 -4.72 -11.27
CA ALA A 130 9.85 -3.55 -10.51
C ALA A 130 8.96 -2.67 -11.39
N LEU A 131 7.99 -2.01 -10.77
CA LEU A 131 7.09 -1.07 -11.41
C LEU A 131 7.20 0.25 -10.68
N LEU A 132 7.48 1.33 -11.38
CA LEU A 132 7.36 2.69 -10.86
C LEU A 132 6.09 3.31 -11.42
N GLY A 133 5.29 3.93 -10.58
CA GLY A 133 4.11 4.69 -10.95
C GLY A 133 3.89 5.86 -10.03
N TRP A 134 2.66 6.38 -10.05
CA TRP A 134 2.30 7.63 -9.41
C TRP A 134 0.99 7.49 -8.66
N LEU A 135 0.93 8.08 -7.47
CA LEU A 135 -0.32 8.31 -6.76
C LEU A 135 -0.57 9.81 -6.77
N ASP A 136 -1.59 10.25 -7.49
CA ASP A 136 -2.07 11.62 -7.38
C ASP A 136 -2.69 11.85 -5.99
N THR A 137 -2.22 12.89 -5.30
CA THR A 137 -2.68 13.32 -3.97
C THR A 137 -3.42 14.65 -4.09
N ASP A 138 -4.30 14.72 -5.09
CA ASP A 138 -5.09 15.90 -5.39
C ASP A 138 -6.19 16.14 -4.35
N LYS A 139 -7.04 17.14 -4.61
CA LYS A 139 -8.13 17.50 -3.70
C LYS A 139 -9.10 16.33 -3.47
N GLU A 140 -9.35 15.50 -4.48
CA GLU A 140 -10.25 14.37 -4.33
C GLU A 140 -9.67 13.33 -3.37
N PHE A 141 -8.37 13.01 -3.50
CA PHE A 141 -7.68 12.16 -2.55
C PHE A 141 -7.71 12.73 -1.12
N GLN A 142 -7.46 14.03 -0.97
CA GLN A 142 -7.49 14.72 0.32
C GLN A 142 -8.90 14.77 0.94
N ASP A 143 -9.92 15.00 0.14
CA ASP A 143 -11.33 15.00 0.57
C ASP A 143 -11.74 13.58 1.01
N LEU A 144 -11.32 12.55 0.27
CA LEU A 144 -11.55 11.16 0.63
C LEU A 144 -10.83 10.77 1.93
N LEU A 145 -9.55 11.14 2.09
CA LEU A 145 -8.82 10.96 3.35
C LEU A 145 -9.52 11.65 4.51
N TYR A 146 -9.98 12.89 4.31
CA TYR A 146 -10.72 13.65 5.32
C TYR A 146 -12.01 12.94 5.72
N VAL A 147 -12.83 12.51 4.75
CA VAL A 147 -14.07 11.75 5.00
C VAL A 147 -13.78 10.45 5.73
N ALA A 148 -12.74 9.73 5.32
CA ALA A 148 -12.37 8.44 5.90
C ALA A 148 -11.86 8.61 7.34
N SER A 149 -11.07 9.66 7.61
CA SER A 149 -10.58 10.03 8.94
C SER A 149 -11.70 10.36 9.93
N ARG A 150 -12.83 10.90 9.43
CA ARG A 150 -14.04 11.18 10.22
C ARG A 150 -14.94 9.97 10.36
N SER A 151 -14.93 9.07 9.37
CA SER A 151 -15.79 7.90 9.33
C SER A 151 -15.42 6.84 10.37
N ARG A 152 -14.18 6.84 10.90
CA ARG A 152 -13.78 5.97 12.03
C ARG A 152 -14.61 6.17 13.30
N TYR A 153 -15.18 7.37 13.47
CA TYR A 153 -16.02 7.70 14.62
C TYR A 153 -17.49 7.35 14.40
N LEU A 154 -17.85 6.94 13.18
CA LEU A 154 -19.17 6.41 12.90
C LEU A 154 -19.13 4.94 13.30
N SER A 155 -19.91 4.58 14.31
CA SER A 155 -20.16 3.18 14.67
C SER A 155 -20.82 2.49 13.47
N ARG A 156 -20.01 1.91 12.59
CA ARG A 156 -20.47 1.12 11.45
C ARG A 156 -19.97 -0.29 11.70
N PHE A 157 -20.93 -1.21 11.72
CA PHE A 157 -20.85 -2.59 12.22
C PHE A 157 -21.05 -2.71 13.74
N VAL A 158 -22.32 -2.82 14.13
CA VAL A 158 -22.70 -3.72 15.24
C VAL A 158 -22.86 -5.09 14.59
N PRO A 159 -21.90 -6.02 14.71
CA PRO A 159 -22.17 -7.39 14.33
C PRO A 159 -23.18 -7.92 15.36
N ASP A 160 -24.41 -8.13 14.92
CA ASP A 160 -25.30 -9.01 15.66
C ASP A 160 -24.58 -10.36 15.83
N VAL A 161 -24.75 -10.99 16.99
CA VAL A 161 -24.26 -12.34 17.27
C VAL A 161 -24.72 -13.32 16.17
N GLU A 162 -25.89 -13.06 15.57
CA GLU A 162 -26.42 -13.79 14.42
C GLU A 162 -25.59 -13.57 13.13
N TYR A 163 -24.97 -12.40 12.92
CA TYR A 163 -24.15 -12.08 11.75
C TYR A 163 -22.78 -12.78 11.79
N VAL A 164 -22.18 -12.90 12.98
CA VAL A 164 -20.93 -13.68 13.19
C VAL A 164 -21.21 -15.18 13.07
N ALA A 165 -22.38 -15.64 13.52
CA ALA A 165 -22.82 -17.03 13.36
C ALA A 165 -23.17 -17.36 11.90
N ALA A 166 -23.70 -16.40 11.14
CA ALA A 166 -23.93 -16.50 9.71
C ALA A 166 -22.62 -16.29 8.93
N LYS A 167 -21.81 -17.34 8.88
CA LYS A 167 -20.51 -17.53 8.19
C LYS A 167 -20.39 -17.14 6.68
N LYS A 168 -21.15 -16.17 6.17
CA LYS A 168 -21.20 -15.79 4.73
C LYS A 168 -21.59 -14.33 4.46
N ALA A 169 -21.55 -13.43 5.42
CA ALA A 169 -21.74 -12.03 5.08
C ALA A 169 -20.44 -11.53 4.45
N LEU A 170 -20.50 -11.23 3.15
CA LEU A 170 -19.40 -10.72 2.35
C LEU A 170 -18.69 -9.59 3.11
N PHE A 171 -17.56 -9.93 3.72
CA PHE A 171 -16.56 -8.98 4.18
C PHE A 171 -16.26 -8.00 3.03
N PRO A 172 -15.89 -6.74 3.33
CA PRO A 172 -15.79 -5.71 2.29
C PRO A 172 -14.98 -6.20 1.09
N VAL A 173 -15.38 -5.76 -0.11
CA VAL A 173 -14.96 -6.20 -1.47
C VAL A 173 -13.45 -6.41 -1.68
N LEU A 174 -12.62 -5.94 -0.74
CA LEU A 174 -11.19 -6.16 -0.64
C LEU A 174 -10.77 -7.61 -0.37
N LEU A 175 -11.66 -8.42 0.21
CA LEU A 175 -11.36 -9.79 0.62
C LEU A 175 -12.05 -10.78 -0.31
N SER A 176 -11.24 -11.43 -1.14
CA SER A 176 -11.61 -12.68 -1.80
C SER A 176 -12.04 -13.72 -0.75
N ALA A 177 -12.84 -14.71 -1.17
CA ALA A 177 -13.26 -15.81 -0.28
C ALA A 177 -12.09 -16.59 0.35
N ASP A 178 -10.88 -16.44 -0.20
CA ASP A 178 -9.65 -17.05 0.29
C ASP A 178 -8.94 -16.21 1.37
N GLU A 179 -9.30 -14.92 1.52
CA GLU A 179 -8.66 -14.00 2.48
C GLU A 179 -9.26 -14.02 3.89
N GLU A 180 -10.43 -14.65 4.09
CA GLU A 180 -10.92 -15.04 5.43
C GLU A 180 -9.90 -15.90 6.19
N VAL A 181 -8.92 -16.50 5.49
CA VAL A 181 -7.98 -17.50 6.02
C VAL A 181 -6.63 -16.90 6.45
N LEU A 182 -6.31 -15.64 6.12
CA LEU A 182 -4.96 -15.09 6.28
C LEU A 182 -4.88 -13.98 7.34
N ILE A 183 -5.37 -14.31 8.54
CA ILE A 183 -4.99 -13.60 9.77
C ILE A 183 -3.61 -14.14 10.18
N GLY A 184 -2.61 -13.27 10.26
CA GLY A 184 -1.28 -13.64 10.72
C GLY A 184 -1.30 -14.15 12.17
N SER A 185 -0.20 -14.76 12.62
CA SER A 185 -0.10 -15.32 13.99
C SER A 185 -0.37 -14.30 15.11
N GLU A 186 -0.32 -13.00 14.81
CA GLU A 186 -0.57 -11.90 15.74
C GLU A 186 -1.99 -11.31 15.66
N GLY A 187 -2.89 -11.90 14.86
CA GLY A 187 -4.27 -11.43 14.74
C GLY A 187 -4.49 -10.33 13.68
N GLU A 188 -3.47 -10.01 12.88
CA GLU A 188 -3.53 -8.94 11.87
C GLU A 188 -3.75 -9.47 10.45
N PRO A 189 -4.48 -8.74 9.58
CA PRO A 189 -4.69 -9.17 8.20
C PRO A 189 -3.41 -9.04 7.36
N MET A 190 -2.96 -10.13 6.75
CA MET A 190 -1.67 -10.17 6.02
C MET A 190 -1.64 -9.36 4.70
N TYR A 191 -2.77 -8.80 4.24
CA TYR A 191 -2.83 -7.92 3.07
C TYR A 191 -2.49 -6.46 3.38
N VAL A 192 -2.55 -6.06 4.65
CA VAL A 192 -2.15 -4.71 5.08
C VAL A 192 -0.63 -4.69 5.20
N ALA A 193 0.03 -3.89 4.37
CA ALA A 193 1.47 -3.74 4.40
C ALA A 193 1.89 -2.90 5.61
N ARG A 194 2.86 -3.43 6.35
CA ARG A 194 3.46 -2.76 7.51
C ARG A 194 4.46 -1.69 7.05
N LYS A 195 4.43 -0.52 7.68
CA LYS A 195 5.47 0.50 7.51
C LYS A 195 6.78 0.02 8.14
N VAL A 196 7.87 0.05 7.38
CA VAL A 196 9.22 -0.25 7.85
C VAL A 196 10.04 1.03 7.85
N GLU A 197 10.82 1.23 8.91
CA GLU A 197 11.78 2.33 9.03
C GLU A 197 13.19 1.78 8.90
N PHE A 198 14.01 2.40 8.06
CA PHE A 198 15.44 2.12 7.98
C PHE A 198 16.20 3.19 8.75
N ALA A 199 17.18 2.79 9.55
CA ALA A 199 18.19 3.72 10.03
C ALA A 199 19.03 4.16 8.81
N VAL A 200 18.88 5.42 8.41
CA VAL A 200 19.68 6.05 7.35
C VAL A 200 20.98 6.56 7.95
#